data_AF-A0A954ZCP4-F1
#
_entry.id   AF-A0A954ZCP4-F1
#
_cell.length_a   1.000
_cell.length_b   1.000
_cell.length_c   1.000
_cell.angle_alpha   90.00
_cell.angle_beta   90.00
_cell.angle_gamma   90.00
#
_symmetry.space_group_name_H-M   'P 1'
#
loop_
_entity.id
_entity.type
_entity.pdbx_description
1 polymer ?
#
loop_
_entity_poly.entity_id
_entity_poly.type
_entity_poly.pdbx_seq_one_letter_code
_entity_poly.pdbx_strand_id
1 'polypeptide(L)'
;DLMPYEALDVIERLAIRDRLLPDAACERAIEALPQYDRQHILTWVKKFYRLWRINQWKRERYATSFHLDDENLDPKTWCRFPILSGPLEREFDDLA
;
A
#
# COMPACT_ATOMS: atom_id res chain seq x y z
N ASP A 1 10.88 8.97 -7.62
CA ASP A 1 11.07 7.58 -8.02
C ASP A 1 10.20 6.62 -7.25
N LEU A 2 9.66 5.59 -7.90
CA LEU A 2 8.99 4.47 -7.22
C LEU A 2 10.04 3.54 -6.58
N MET A 3 9.59 2.73 -5.63
CA MET A 3 10.37 1.60 -5.10
C MET A 3 10.53 0.51 -6.19
N PRO A 4 11.43 -0.48 -6.02
CA PRO A 4 11.49 -1.64 -6.92
C PRO A 4 10.11 -2.28 -7.07
N TYR A 5 9.75 -2.75 -8.28
CA TYR A 5 8.42 -3.30 -8.55
C TYR A 5 8.08 -4.51 -7.68
N GLU A 6 9.05 -5.37 -7.39
CA GLU A 6 8.86 -6.49 -6.47
C GLU A 6 8.48 -6.04 -5.05
N ALA A 7 9.08 -4.95 -4.57
CA ALA A 7 8.75 -4.39 -3.27
C ALA A 7 7.36 -3.75 -3.29
N LEU A 8 7.01 -3.05 -4.38
CA LEU A 8 5.68 -2.46 -4.55
C LEU A 8 4.58 -3.54 -4.52
N ASP A 9 4.76 -4.60 -5.30
CA ASP A 9 3.80 -5.71 -5.44
C ASP A 9 3.61 -6.49 -4.12
N VAL A 10 4.68 -6.69 -3.35
CA VAL A 10 4.59 -7.27 -1.99
C VAL A 10 3.82 -6.34 -1.05
N ILE A 11 4.17 -5.06 -1.02
CA ILE A 11 3.54 -4.09 -0.10
C ILE A 11 2.06 -3.89 -0.48
N GLU A 12 1.73 -3.84 -1.77
CA GLU A 12 0.35 -3.71 -2.25
C GLU A 12 -0.51 -4.88 -1.79
N ARG A 13 -0.04 -6.13 -1.97
CA ARG A 13 -0.77 -7.30 -1.48
C ARG A 13 -0.97 -7.27 0.04
N LEU A 14 0.07 -6.95 0.80
CA LEU A 14 -0.04 -6.86 2.27
C LEU A 14 -1.04 -5.79 2.71
N ALA A 15 -1.03 -4.63 2.06
CA ALA A 15 -1.87 -3.49 2.44
C ALA A 15 -3.31 -3.58 1.92
N ILE A 16 -3.50 -4.07 0.68
CA ILE A 16 -4.78 -4.00 -0.04
C ILE A 16 -5.51 -5.32 0.01
N ARG A 17 -4.84 -6.43 -0.34
CA ARG A 17 -5.42 -7.78 -0.25
C ARG A 17 -5.61 -8.20 1.20
N ASP A 18 -4.52 -8.18 1.95
CA ASP A 18 -4.47 -8.70 3.32
C ASP A 18 -4.94 -7.67 4.36
N ARG A 19 -5.13 -6.41 3.94
CA ARG A 19 -5.66 -5.30 4.76
C ARG A 19 -4.87 -5.09 6.05
N LEU A 20 -3.57 -5.36 6.01
CA LEU A 20 -2.70 -5.11 7.15
C LEU A 20 -2.58 -3.62 7.40
N LEU A 21 -2.36 -3.25 8.66
CA LEU A 21 -1.95 -1.91 9.04
C LEU A 21 -0.45 -1.71 8.70
N PRO A 22 0.03 -0.46 8.65
CA PRO A 22 1.40 -0.17 8.22
C PRO A 22 2.49 -0.90 9.01
N ASP A 23 2.29 -1.12 10.30
CA ASP A 23 3.19 -1.84 11.18
C ASP A 23 3.31 -3.32 10.82
N ALA A 24 2.18 -4.02 10.78
CA ALA A 24 2.12 -5.42 10.40
C ALA A 24 2.58 -5.64 8.96
N ALA A 25 2.23 -4.72 8.05
CA ALA A 25 2.70 -4.76 6.66
C ALA A 25 4.22 -4.58 6.57
N CYS A 26 4.83 -3.73 7.41
CA CYS A 26 6.26 -3.51 7.43
C CYS A 26 7.02 -4.76 7.88
N GLU A 27 6.62 -5.35 9.00
CA GLU A 27 7.27 -6.57 9.52
C GLU A 27 7.16 -7.73 8.52
N ARG A 28 5.98 -7.93 7.91
CA ARG A 28 5.80 -8.95 6.86
C ARG A 28 6.58 -8.64 5.58
N ALA A 29 6.72 -7.37 5.21
CA ALA A 29 7.53 -6.99 4.05
C ALA A 29 9.02 -7.25 4.29
N ILE A 30 9.52 -7.04 5.52
CA ILE A 30 10.90 -7.36 5.91
C ILE A 30 11.17 -8.85 5.77
N GLU A 31 10.26 -9.70 6.23
CA GLU A 31 10.37 -11.16 6.08
C GLU A 31 10.32 -11.60 4.61
N ALA A 32 9.44 -10.98 3.81
CA ALA A 32 9.23 -11.36 2.41
C ALA A 32 10.32 -10.85 1.45
N LEU A 33 11.10 -9.84 1.87
CA LEU A 33 12.09 -9.16 1.04
C LEU A 33 13.48 -9.13 1.71
N PRO A 34 14.06 -10.30 2.04
CA PRO A 34 15.33 -10.38 2.78
C PRO A 34 16.53 -9.81 2.02
N GLN A 35 16.40 -9.57 0.71
CA GLN A 35 17.43 -8.96 -0.12
C GLN A 35 17.58 -7.44 0.11
N TYR A 36 16.60 -6.80 0.74
CA TYR A 36 16.63 -5.36 1.03
C TYR A 36 16.85 -5.07 2.51
N ASP A 37 17.54 -3.97 2.77
CA ASP A 37 17.73 -3.50 4.14
C ASP A 37 16.41 -3.01 4.76
N ARG A 38 16.24 -3.26 6.06
CA ARG A 38 15.03 -2.92 6.83
C ARG A 38 14.64 -1.45 6.66
N GLN A 39 15.61 -0.54 6.64
CA GLN A 39 15.35 0.89 6.55
C GLN A 39 14.76 1.29 5.19
N HIS A 40 15.18 0.62 4.12
CA HIS A 40 14.61 0.83 2.79
C HIS A 40 13.15 0.36 2.74
N ILE A 41 12.85 -0.83 3.29
CA ILE A 41 11.49 -1.39 3.33
C ILE A 41 10.57 -0.47 4.12
N LEU A 42 10.99 -0.03 5.31
CA LEU A 42 10.24 0.93 6.14
C LEU A 42 9.91 2.21 5.35
N THR A 43 10.89 2.75 4.62
CA THR A 43 10.72 3.95 3.78
C THR A 43 9.69 3.71 2.68
N TRP A 44 9.70 2.53 2.06
CA TRP A 44 8.77 2.17 0.99
C TRP A 44 7.35 1.94 1.50
N VAL A 45 7.18 1.28 2.65
CA VAL A 45 5.87 1.09 3.30
C VAL A 45 5.26 2.44 3.67
N LYS A 46 6.02 3.30 4.38
CA LYS A 46 5.60 4.68 4.71
C LYS A 46 5.16 5.44 3.46
N LYS A 47 5.94 5.31 2.39
CA LYS A 47 5.65 5.96 1.11
C LYS A 47 4.40 5.39 0.44
N PHE A 48 4.21 4.07 0.42
CA PHE A 48 3.06 3.40 -0.17
C PHE A 48 1.77 3.90 0.46
N TYR A 49 1.62 3.77 1.77
CA TYR A 49 0.40 4.18 2.48
C TYR A 49 0.09 5.68 2.34
N ARG A 50 1.13 6.52 2.39
CA ARG A 50 0.97 7.96 2.13
C ARG A 50 0.47 8.22 0.70
N LEU A 51 1.11 7.63 -0.31
CA LEU A 51 0.74 7.83 -1.71
C LEU A 51 -0.60 7.19 -2.04
N TRP A 52 -0.92 6.04 -1.45
CA TRP A 52 -2.20 5.37 -1.56
C TRP A 52 -3.29 6.36 -1.16
N ARG A 53 -3.22 6.90 0.05
CA ARG A 53 -4.22 7.82 0.59
C ARG A 53 -4.42 9.06 -0.29
N ILE A 54 -3.35 9.81 -0.56
CA ILE A 54 -3.45 11.10 -1.26
C ILE A 54 -3.85 10.96 -2.73
N ASN A 55 -3.68 9.77 -3.32
CA ASN A 55 -4.04 9.52 -4.72
C ASN A 55 -5.38 8.79 -4.87
N GLN A 56 -6.18 8.60 -3.80
CA GLN A 56 -7.50 7.97 -3.93
C GLN A 56 -8.39 8.68 -4.95
N TRP A 57 -8.36 10.03 -4.98
CA TRP A 57 -9.11 10.81 -5.97
C TRP A 57 -8.78 10.46 -7.43
N LYS A 58 -7.56 9.96 -7.70
CA LYS A 58 -7.19 9.50 -9.05
C LYS A 58 -7.85 8.16 -9.37
N ARG A 59 -7.92 7.25 -8.40
CA ARG A 59 -8.56 5.92 -8.55
C ARG A 59 -10.07 6.02 -8.76
N GLU A 60 -10.73 6.96 -8.09
CA GLU A 60 -12.15 7.27 -8.34
C GLU A 60 -12.46 7.66 -9.79
N ARG A 61 -11.45 8.15 -10.50
CA ARG A 61 -11.54 8.60 -11.88
C ARG A 61 -10.96 7.58 -12.87
N TYR A 62 -10.72 6.34 -12.45
CA TYR A 62 -10.33 5.28 -13.37
C TYR A 62 -11.42 5.03 -14.43
N ALA A 63 -10.97 4.85 -15.67
CA ALA A 63 -11.79 4.35 -16.75
C ALA A 63 -12.15 2.89 -16.49
N THR A 64 -13.20 2.40 -17.12
CA THR A 64 -13.59 1.00 -17.04
C THR A 64 -12.44 0.11 -17.50
N SER A 65 -12.02 -0.82 -16.65
CA SER A 65 -10.97 -1.80 -16.90
C SER A 65 -11.48 -3.22 -16.64
N PHE A 66 -10.78 -4.21 -17.19
CA PHE A 66 -11.06 -5.62 -16.91
C PHE A 66 -10.49 -6.01 -15.55
N HIS A 67 -11.19 -6.90 -14.85
CA HIS A 67 -10.69 -7.56 -13.64
C HIS A 67 -10.00 -8.87 -14.07
N LEU A 68 -8.70 -9.01 -13.76
CA LEU A 68 -7.89 -10.16 -14.18
C LEU A 68 -7.42 -11.02 -13.01
N ASP A 69 -7.17 -10.42 -11.84
CA ASP A 69 -6.73 -11.09 -10.63
C ASP A 69 -7.86 -11.29 -9.62
N ASP A 70 -7.55 -11.89 -8.47
CA ASP A 70 -8.47 -12.03 -7.32
C ASP A 70 -8.73 -10.68 -6.60
N GLU A 71 -7.86 -9.70 -6.82
CA GLU A 71 -7.91 -8.36 -6.23
C GLU A 71 -7.78 -7.25 -7.28
N ASN A 72 -8.27 -6.06 -6.92
CA ASN A 72 -8.32 -4.93 -7.83
C ASN A 72 -8.43 -3.60 -7.06
N LEU A 73 -7.86 -2.53 -7.61
CA LEU A 73 -7.77 -1.20 -7.01
C LEU A 73 -8.92 -0.24 -7.38
N ASP A 74 -9.86 -0.66 -8.23
CA ASP A 74 -11.01 0.14 -8.65
C ASP A 74 -12.04 0.28 -7.50
N PRO A 75 -12.34 1.52 -7.08
CA PRO A 75 -13.29 1.79 -6.00
C PRO A 75 -14.73 1.45 -6.36
N LYS A 76 -15.09 1.34 -7.64
CA LYS A 76 -16.45 1.01 -8.06
C LYS A 76 -16.78 -0.46 -7.85
N THR A 77 -15.76 -1.31 -7.73
CA THR A 77 -15.88 -2.76 -7.68
C THR A 77 -15.34 -3.33 -6.37
N TRP A 78 -14.03 -3.43 -6.20
CA TRP A 78 -13.40 -4.23 -5.13
C TRP A 78 -12.82 -3.38 -4.00
N CYS A 79 -12.00 -2.36 -4.31
CA CYS A 79 -11.26 -1.60 -3.29
C CYS A 79 -11.89 -0.23 -2.99
N ARG A 80 -12.95 -0.21 -2.17
CA ARG A 80 -13.56 1.04 -1.71
C ARG A 80 -12.72 1.68 -0.61
N PHE A 81 -12.25 2.90 -0.85
CA PHE A 81 -11.48 3.69 0.11
C PHE A 81 -11.91 5.16 0.05
N PRO A 82 -12.08 5.86 1.19
CA PRO A 82 -12.57 7.23 1.18
C PRO A 82 -11.54 8.21 0.61
N ILE A 83 -11.98 9.11 -0.27
CA ILE A 83 -11.15 10.17 -0.85
C ILE A 83 -10.56 11.07 0.24
N LEU A 84 -11.40 11.43 1.22
CA LEU A 84 -11.00 12.22 2.38
C LEU A 84 -10.76 11.26 3.55
N SER A 85 -9.51 11.14 3.96
CA SER A 85 -9.06 10.26 5.04
C SER A 85 -8.04 10.97 5.91
N GLY A 86 -8.03 10.62 7.20
CA GLY A 86 -7.15 11.22 8.20
C GLY A 86 -5.66 10.92 7.99
N PRO A 87 -4.76 11.65 8.70
CA PRO A 87 -3.34 11.35 8.68
C PRO A 87 -3.06 9.98 9.32
N LEU A 88 -2.11 9.24 8.74
CA LEU A 88 -1.64 7.93 9.22
C LEU A 88 -0.48 8.06 10.23
N GLU A 89 -0.19 9.27 10.72
CA GLU A 89 1.01 9.56 11.52
C GLU A 89 1.13 8.64 12.74
N ARG A 90 0.03 8.41 13.46
CA ARG A 90 -0.02 7.53 14.63
C ARG A 90 0.32 6.06 14.33
N GLU A 91 0.05 5.59 13.12
CA GLU A 91 0.32 4.21 12.72
C GLU A 91 1.81 4.00 12.35
N PHE A 92 2.59 5.09 12.28
CA PHE A 92 4.02 5.05 11.99
C PHE A 92 4.91 5.40 13.18
N ASP A 93 4.33 5.89 14.29
CA ASP A 93 5.06 6.31 15.48
C ASP A 93 5.77 5.12 16.17
N ASP A 94 5.14 3.94 16.14
CA ASP A 94 5.67 2.71 16.75
C ASP A 94 6.69 1.97 15.86
N LEU A 95 6.94 2.45 14.63
CA LEU A 95 7.85 1.81 13.66
C LEU A 95 9.29 2.34 13.71
N ALA A 96 9.73 2.86 14.86
CA ALA A 96 11.09 3.36 15.09
C ALA A 96 12.12 2.23 15.23
#